data_AF-V4PMV4-F1
#
_entry.id   AF-V4PMV4-F1
#
_cell.length_a   1.000
_cell.length_b   1.000
_cell.length_c   1.000
_cell.angle_alpha   90.00
_cell.angle_beta   90.00
_cell.angle_gamma   90.00
#
_symmetry.space_group_name_H-M   'P 1'
#
loop_
_entity.id
_entity.type
_entity.pdbx_description
1 polymer ?
#
loop_
_entity_poly.entity_id
_entity_poly.type
_entity_poly.pdbx_seq_one_letter_code
_entity_poly.pdbx_strand_id
1 'polypeptide(L)'
;MVQTRRSPALVGRFVAFVLIGSLAGLASACGKKPEKPAEPQVQPVAPPRPQVHLPARTPGLWEMIITEEGSAEAPQVVQICIDAETDRHLGLLGTDLSGDQCDKTLSARDGGWDVLAACDMGNGVSNEYSGSITGDYITAYGMKLRSQTTQGGTPQGVATYTVAAKRTGNCASGQAPGDVVNDGVQFNLFDMAGMRRSGATSSEAPLHDE
;
A
#
# COMPACT_ATOMS: atom_id res chain seq x y z
N MET A 1 -36.35 28.80 -5.29
CA MET A 1 -37.21 27.88 -6.06
C MET A 1 -37.09 28.24 -7.53
N VAL A 2 -36.32 27.46 -8.30
CA VAL A 2 -36.24 27.62 -9.76
C VAL A 2 -36.32 26.23 -10.39
N GLN A 3 -37.52 25.98 -10.89
CA GLN A 3 -37.99 25.11 -11.96
C GLN A 3 -37.02 24.08 -12.59
N THR A 4 -37.33 22.83 -12.26
CA THR A 4 -37.24 21.59 -13.06
C THR A 4 -37.41 21.76 -14.58
N ARG A 5 -36.52 21.14 -15.36
CA ARG A 5 -36.85 20.58 -16.68
C ARG A 5 -36.36 19.13 -16.76
N ARG A 6 -37.33 18.21 -16.78
CA ARG A 6 -37.17 16.79 -17.12
C ARG A 6 -37.27 16.67 -18.65
N SER A 7 -36.34 15.97 -19.29
CA SER A 7 -36.45 15.56 -20.69
C SER A 7 -37.18 14.22 -20.79
N PRO A 8 -38.12 14.05 -21.74
CA PRO A 8 -38.85 12.80 -21.92
C PRO A 8 -38.20 11.83 -22.93
N ALA A 9 -38.62 10.58 -22.76
CA ALA A 9 -38.35 9.35 -23.48
C ALA A 9 -38.22 9.42 -25.01
N LEU A 10 -37.34 8.57 -25.55
CA LEU A 10 -37.49 8.02 -26.90
C LEU A 10 -37.91 6.55 -26.80
N VAL A 11 -39.16 6.32 -27.17
CA VAL A 11 -39.80 5.01 -27.34
C VAL A 11 -39.46 4.52 -28.75
N GLY A 12 -38.81 3.36 -28.87
CA GLY A 12 -38.64 2.63 -30.12
C GLY A 12 -39.19 1.22 -29.96
N ARG A 13 -40.29 0.92 -30.65
CA ARG A 13 -41.11 -0.28 -30.47
C ARG A 13 -41.20 -1.01 -31.83
N PHE A 14 -41.19 -2.34 -31.75
CA PHE A 14 -41.55 -3.35 -32.77
C PHE A 14 -40.55 -3.68 -33.88
N VAL A 15 -40.19 -4.97 -34.01
CA VAL A 15 -40.84 -5.94 -34.91
C VAL A 15 -40.66 -7.36 -34.35
N ALA A 16 -41.74 -8.15 -34.34
CA ALA A 16 -41.81 -9.57 -34.01
C ALA A 16 -41.90 -10.43 -35.28
N PHE A 17 -41.96 -11.76 -35.09
CA PHE A 17 -42.15 -12.86 -36.07
C PHE A 17 -40.84 -13.39 -36.69
N VAL A 18 -40.55 -14.69 -36.77
CA VAL A 18 -41.42 -15.85 -37.11
C VAL A 18 -40.88 -17.14 -36.44
N LEU A 19 -41.81 -17.93 -35.86
CA LEU A 19 -41.66 -19.35 -35.53
C LEU A 19 -41.73 -20.19 -36.81
N ILE A 20 -40.76 -21.09 -37.04
CA ILE A 20 -40.94 -22.24 -37.94
C ILE A 20 -40.62 -23.49 -37.13
N GLY A 21 -41.68 -24.23 -36.77
CA GLY A 21 -41.58 -25.60 -36.30
C GLY A 21 -41.54 -26.55 -37.50
N SER A 22 -40.78 -27.63 -37.36
CA SER A 22 -40.94 -28.86 -38.14
C SER A 22 -40.45 -30.04 -37.31
N LEU A 23 -41.41 -30.81 -36.79
CA LEU A 23 -41.18 -32.17 -36.30
C LEU A 23 -41.06 -33.11 -37.50
N ALA A 24 -39.99 -33.90 -37.54
CA ALA A 24 -40.00 -35.22 -38.17
C ALA A 24 -39.00 -36.10 -37.42
N GLY A 25 -39.52 -37.07 -36.67
CA GLY A 25 -38.74 -38.08 -35.97
C GLY A 25 -38.23 -39.16 -36.93
N LEU A 26 -37.01 -39.60 -36.70
CA LEU A 26 -36.53 -40.92 -37.08
C LEU A 26 -36.02 -41.60 -35.82
N ALA A 27 -36.75 -42.62 -35.38
CA ALA A 27 -36.27 -43.58 -34.41
C ALA A 27 -35.10 -44.36 -35.04
N SER A 28 -33.95 -44.36 -34.37
CA SER A 28 -32.87 -45.30 -34.64
C SER A 28 -32.14 -45.60 -33.33
N ALA A 29 -31.84 -46.88 -33.19
CA ALA A 29 -31.53 -47.59 -31.97
C ALA A 29 -30.12 -47.32 -31.42
N CYS A 30 -29.96 -47.67 -30.13
CA CYS A 30 -28.75 -48.16 -29.47
C CYS A 30 -27.40 -47.54 -29.83
N GLY A 31 -26.88 -46.74 -28.89
CA GLY A 31 -25.46 -46.47 -28.77
C GLY A 31 -25.17 -45.29 -27.86
N LYS A 32 -25.21 -45.50 -26.53
CA LYS A 32 -24.53 -44.60 -25.60
C LYS A 32 -23.05 -44.59 -25.99
N LYS A 33 -22.60 -43.55 -26.70
CA LYS A 33 -21.17 -43.29 -26.86
C LYS A 33 -20.73 -42.67 -25.53
N PRO A 34 -19.82 -43.33 -24.77
CA PRO A 34 -19.30 -42.72 -23.56
C PRO A 34 -18.51 -41.48 -23.99
N GLU A 35 -18.96 -40.31 -23.52
CA GLU A 35 -18.16 -39.09 -23.53
C GLU A 35 -16.86 -39.43 -22.78
N LYS A 36 -15.73 -39.42 -23.50
CA LYS A 36 -14.41 -39.60 -22.89
C LYS A 36 -14.23 -38.42 -21.92
N PRO A 37 -14.00 -38.64 -20.61
CA PRO A 37 -13.67 -37.56 -19.69
C PRO A 37 -12.51 -36.74 -20.28
N ALA A 38 -12.68 -35.43 -20.33
CA ALA A 38 -11.61 -34.54 -20.76
C ALA A 38 -10.38 -34.80 -19.88
N GLU A 39 -9.28 -35.23 -20.49
CA GLU A 39 -7.99 -35.32 -19.81
C GLU A 39 -7.65 -33.93 -19.26
N PRO A 40 -7.22 -33.82 -17.98
CA PRO A 40 -6.77 -32.56 -17.42
C PRO A 40 -5.66 -32.01 -18.31
N GLN A 41 -5.95 -30.93 -19.05
CA GLN A 41 -4.93 -30.20 -19.77
C GLN A 41 -4.03 -29.57 -18.72
N VAL A 42 -2.84 -30.14 -18.53
CA VAL A 42 -1.77 -29.57 -17.71
C VAL A 42 -1.35 -28.28 -18.38
N GLN A 43 -1.98 -27.16 -18.00
CA GLN A 43 -1.55 -25.84 -18.44
C GLN A 43 -0.13 -25.62 -17.89
N PRO A 44 0.83 -25.21 -18.73
CA PRO A 44 2.16 -24.87 -18.25
C PRO A 44 2.03 -23.80 -17.16
N VAL A 45 2.51 -24.11 -15.95
CA VAL A 45 2.61 -23.11 -14.89
C VAL A 45 3.56 -22.03 -15.40
N ALA A 46 3.05 -20.83 -15.62
CA ALA A 46 3.88 -19.70 -16.03
C ALA A 46 5.00 -19.51 -15.00
N PRO A 47 6.24 -19.21 -15.43
CA PRO A 47 7.33 -18.97 -14.50
C PRO A 47 6.97 -17.81 -13.55
N PRO A 48 7.41 -17.86 -12.29
CA PRO A 48 7.15 -16.81 -11.33
C PRO A 48 7.71 -15.49 -11.87
N ARG A 49 6.87 -14.45 -11.86
CA ARG A 49 7.30 -13.10 -12.23
C ARG A 49 8.31 -12.61 -11.18
N PRO A 50 9.43 -11.97 -11.60
CA PRO A 50 10.35 -11.33 -10.66
C PRO A 50 9.59 -10.36 -9.76
N GLN A 51 9.82 -10.44 -8.46
CA GLN A 51 9.23 -9.51 -7.52
C GLN A 51 9.95 -8.16 -7.61
N VAL A 52 9.18 -7.08 -7.68
CA VAL A 52 9.70 -5.72 -7.66
C VAL A 52 9.83 -5.29 -6.20
N HIS A 53 11.00 -4.80 -5.83
CA HIS A 53 11.27 -4.30 -4.48
C HIS A 53 11.75 -2.85 -4.55
N LEU A 54 11.49 -2.10 -3.47
CA LEU A 54 12.13 -0.80 -3.28
C LEU A 54 13.62 -1.01 -2.95
N PRO A 55 14.51 -0.12 -3.41
CA PRO A 55 15.90 -0.13 -2.96
C PRO A 55 15.97 0.18 -1.46
N ALA A 56 16.99 -0.35 -0.79
CA ALA A 56 17.29 0.05 0.58
C ALA A 56 17.76 1.51 0.63
N ARG A 57 17.38 2.24 1.67
CA ARG A 57 17.88 3.62 1.87
C ARG A 57 19.35 3.61 2.24
N THR A 58 20.11 4.58 1.76
CA THR A 58 21.48 4.78 2.28
C THR A 58 21.40 5.14 3.77
N PRO A 59 22.14 4.43 4.66
CA PRO A 59 22.18 4.76 6.08
C PRO A 59 22.63 6.20 6.34
N GLY A 60 22.04 6.85 7.35
CA GLY A 60 22.36 8.22 7.73
C GLY A 60 21.16 9.03 8.20
N LEU A 61 21.35 10.34 8.31
CA LEU A 61 20.29 11.28 8.65
C LEU A 61 19.46 11.60 7.41
N TRP A 62 18.16 11.43 7.53
CA TRP A 62 17.19 11.77 6.50
C TRP A 62 16.24 12.83 7.02
N GLU A 63 16.03 13.88 6.23
CA GLU A 63 14.97 14.85 6.44
C GLU A 63 13.78 14.49 5.54
N MET A 64 12.57 14.45 6.12
CA MET A 64 11.33 14.20 5.40
C MET A 64 10.36 15.33 5.67
N ILE A 65 9.82 15.89 4.60
CA ILE A 65 8.74 16.87 4.62
C ILE A 65 7.47 16.16 4.18
N ILE A 66 6.48 16.10 5.07
CA ILE A 66 5.23 15.38 4.86
C ILE A 66 4.10 16.40 4.86
N THR A 67 3.31 16.41 3.78
CA THR A 67 2.16 17.32 3.64
C THR A 67 0.91 16.50 3.36
N GLU A 68 -0.18 16.79 4.08
CA GLU A 68 -1.51 16.31 3.73
C GLU A 68 -2.20 17.31 2.78
N GLU A 69 -2.50 16.90 1.56
CA GLU A 69 -3.14 17.74 0.55
C GLU A 69 -4.52 18.20 1.01
N GLY A 70 -4.74 19.51 1.05
CA GLY A 70 -6.01 20.11 1.46
C GLY A 70 -6.12 20.36 2.97
N SER A 71 -5.13 19.95 3.78
CA SER A 71 -5.03 20.38 5.17
C SER A 71 -4.59 21.86 5.26
N ALA A 72 -5.06 22.55 6.29
CA ALA A 72 -4.59 23.90 6.64
C ALA A 72 -3.37 23.87 7.57
N GLU A 73 -2.97 22.68 8.02
CA GLU A 73 -1.80 22.48 8.88
C GLU A 73 -0.50 22.68 8.11
N ALA A 74 0.56 23.09 8.82
CA ALA A 74 1.88 23.22 8.23
C ALA A 74 2.44 21.82 7.88
N PRO A 75 3.30 21.71 6.85
CA PRO A 75 4.00 20.46 6.57
C PRO A 75 4.79 19.99 7.79
N GLN A 76 4.68 18.70 8.11
CA GLN A 76 5.47 18.08 9.16
C GLN A 76 6.89 17.89 8.64
N VAL A 77 7.89 18.40 9.37
CA VAL A 77 9.30 18.23 9.04
C VAL A 77 9.94 17.35 10.10
N VAL A 78 10.38 16.17 9.69
CA VAL A 78 11.04 15.21 10.58
C VAL A 78 12.45 14.92 10.10
N GLN A 79 13.36 14.78 11.06
CA GLN A 79 14.70 14.24 10.81
C GLN A 79 14.83 12.90 11.50
N ILE A 80 15.25 11.88 10.77
CA ILE A 80 15.38 10.51 11.29
C ILE A 80 16.77 9.95 11.01
N CYS A 81 17.40 9.39 12.04
CA CYS A 81 18.61 8.59 11.88
C CYS A 81 18.22 7.17 11.45
N ILE A 82 18.59 6.79 10.22
CA ILE A 82 18.22 5.50 9.62
C ILE A 82 19.47 4.64 9.45
N ASP A 83 19.42 3.41 9.95
CA ASP A 83 20.33 2.34 9.54
C ASP A 83 19.57 1.23 8.79
N ALA A 84 20.27 0.15 8.44
CA ALA A 84 19.68 -0.96 7.70
C ALA A 84 18.60 -1.74 8.48
N GLU A 85 18.56 -1.64 9.80
CA GLU A 85 17.49 -2.23 10.59
C GLU A 85 16.30 -1.30 10.65
N THR A 86 16.51 -0.02 10.99
CA THR A 86 15.44 0.98 10.97
C THR A 86 14.73 0.97 9.62
N ASP A 87 15.48 1.00 8.51
CA ASP A 87 14.92 1.03 7.14
C ASP A 87 14.00 -0.14 6.82
N ARG A 88 14.31 -1.35 7.32
CA ARG A 88 13.48 -2.54 7.09
C ARG A 88 12.12 -2.43 7.76
N HIS A 89 12.08 -1.84 8.94
CA HIS A 89 10.87 -1.74 9.76
C HIS A 89 10.05 -0.48 9.47
N LEU A 90 10.61 0.51 8.77
CA LEU A 90 9.90 1.76 8.48
C LEU A 90 8.58 1.53 7.75
N GLY A 91 7.54 2.21 8.25
CA GLY A 91 6.25 2.34 7.58
C GLY A 91 6.36 3.11 6.27
N LEU A 92 5.25 3.18 5.52
CA LEU A 92 5.26 3.74 4.17
C LEU A 92 5.62 5.24 4.15
N LEU A 93 5.13 6.02 5.13
CA LEU A 93 5.47 7.43 5.28
C LEU A 93 6.85 7.67 5.93
N GLY A 94 7.47 6.62 6.50
CA GLY A 94 8.80 6.70 7.13
C GLY A 94 8.82 7.31 8.54
N THR A 95 7.66 7.52 9.17
CA THR A 95 7.55 8.15 10.50
C THR A 95 7.32 7.19 11.65
N ASP A 96 7.16 5.90 11.37
CA ASP A 96 6.89 4.84 12.35
C ASP A 96 7.53 3.52 11.90
N LEU A 97 7.41 2.48 12.72
CA LEU A 97 7.90 1.14 12.42
C LEU A 97 6.75 0.17 12.05
N SER A 98 5.71 0.66 11.37
CA SER A 98 4.59 -0.17 10.90
C SER A 98 4.93 -1.00 9.65
N GLY A 99 6.17 -0.97 9.17
CA GLY A 99 6.57 -1.55 7.89
C GLY A 99 6.30 -3.05 7.76
N ASP A 100 6.40 -3.79 8.87
CA ASP A 100 6.12 -5.23 8.95
C ASP A 100 4.63 -5.56 9.00
N GLN A 101 3.79 -4.57 9.31
CA GLN A 101 2.34 -4.70 9.39
C GLN A 101 1.65 -4.45 8.05
N CYS A 102 2.44 -4.16 7.01
CA CYS A 102 1.95 -3.76 5.70
C CYS A 102 2.24 -4.82 4.63
N ASP A 103 1.19 -5.37 4.03
CA ASP A 103 1.29 -6.15 2.80
C ASP A 103 1.43 -5.21 1.60
N LYS A 104 2.63 -5.16 1.01
CA LYS A 104 3.00 -4.22 -0.07
C LYS A 104 3.08 -4.93 -1.42
N THR A 105 2.47 -4.33 -2.43
CA THR A 105 2.66 -4.70 -3.84
C THR A 105 3.29 -3.51 -4.58
N LEU A 106 4.37 -3.79 -5.31
CA LEU A 106 5.10 -2.79 -6.07
C LEU A 106 5.09 -3.14 -7.55
N SER A 107 5.04 -2.11 -8.39
CA SER A 107 5.30 -2.22 -9.83
C SER A 107 6.26 -1.13 -10.26
N ALA A 108 7.21 -1.47 -11.13
CA ALA A 108 8.13 -0.50 -11.69
C ALA A 108 7.40 0.45 -12.64
N ARG A 109 7.82 1.71 -12.65
CA ARG A 109 7.40 2.75 -13.58
C ARG A 109 8.58 3.62 -13.98
N ASP A 110 8.42 4.45 -15.00
CA ASP A 110 9.48 5.39 -15.40
C ASP A 110 9.82 6.34 -14.24
N GLY A 111 11.06 6.24 -13.76
CA GLY A 111 11.59 7.07 -12.66
C GLY A 111 11.15 6.67 -11.25
N GLY A 112 10.59 5.47 -11.06
CA GLY A 112 10.31 4.94 -9.72
C GLY A 112 9.37 3.74 -9.67
N TRP A 113 8.43 3.76 -8.73
CA TRP A 113 7.53 2.64 -8.44
C TRP A 113 6.11 3.13 -8.17
N ASP A 114 5.12 2.34 -8.57
CA ASP A 114 3.77 2.44 -8.00
C ASP A 114 3.67 1.46 -6.84
N VAL A 115 2.92 1.85 -5.81
CA VAL A 115 2.74 1.08 -4.58
C VAL A 115 1.26 0.96 -4.25
N LEU A 116 0.87 -0.25 -3.88
CA LEU A 116 -0.34 -0.56 -3.13
C LEU A 116 0.09 -1.19 -1.81
N ALA A 117 -0.48 -0.75 -0.69
CA ALA A 117 -0.19 -1.35 0.60
C ALA A 117 -1.45 -1.43 1.45
N ALA A 118 -1.65 -2.55 2.14
CA ALA A 118 -2.66 -2.70 3.18
C ALA A 118 -1.94 -2.94 4.51
N CYS A 119 -2.11 -2.02 5.46
CA CYS A 119 -1.42 -2.01 6.74
C CYS A 119 -2.40 -2.25 7.89
N ASP A 120 -2.17 -3.32 8.68
CA ASP A 120 -2.91 -3.59 9.90
C ASP A 120 -2.31 -2.78 11.07
N MET A 121 -3.01 -1.73 11.48
CA MET A 121 -2.58 -0.84 12.55
C MET A 121 -2.98 -1.37 13.94
N GLY A 122 -3.55 -2.58 14.00
CA GLY A 122 -4.07 -3.18 15.22
C GLY A 122 -5.41 -2.60 15.66
N ASN A 123 -6.04 -3.24 16.64
CA ASN A 123 -7.30 -2.81 17.25
C ASN A 123 -8.44 -2.58 16.22
N GLY A 124 -8.42 -3.34 15.11
CA GLY A 124 -9.40 -3.25 14.03
C GLY A 124 -9.24 -2.01 13.14
N VAL A 125 -8.14 -1.27 13.25
CA VAL A 125 -7.78 -0.15 12.36
C VAL A 125 -6.89 -0.65 11.23
N SER A 126 -7.24 -0.28 10.00
CA SER A 126 -6.47 -0.61 8.80
C SER A 126 -6.27 0.64 7.94
N ASN A 127 -5.07 0.78 7.38
CA ASN A 127 -4.75 1.81 6.40
C ASN A 127 -4.45 1.17 5.04
N GLU A 128 -5.17 1.60 4.01
CA GLU A 128 -4.89 1.24 2.63
C GLU A 128 -4.20 2.41 1.92
N TYR A 129 -3.02 2.17 1.37
CA TYR A 129 -2.26 3.13 0.60
C TYR A 129 -2.25 2.77 -0.88
N SER A 130 -2.36 3.79 -1.72
CA SER A 130 -2.13 3.67 -3.16
C SER A 130 -1.41 4.90 -3.68
N GLY A 131 -0.40 4.75 -4.51
CA GLY A 131 0.27 5.90 -5.09
C GLY A 131 1.59 5.57 -5.76
N SER A 132 2.47 6.57 -5.81
CA SER A 132 3.74 6.46 -6.49
C SER A 132 4.90 6.96 -5.63
N ILE A 133 6.06 6.40 -5.93
CA ILE A 133 7.34 6.67 -5.31
C ILE A 133 8.31 7.01 -6.45
N THR A 134 9.14 8.02 -6.26
CA THR A 134 10.16 8.45 -7.23
C THR A 134 11.51 8.68 -6.55
N GLY A 135 12.58 8.68 -7.33
CA GLY A 135 13.94 8.91 -6.82
C GLY A 135 14.74 7.63 -6.64
N ASP A 136 15.81 7.70 -5.86
CA ASP A 136 16.84 6.66 -5.83
C ASP A 136 16.99 5.95 -4.48
N TYR A 137 16.39 6.48 -3.41
CA TYR A 137 16.58 6.04 -2.01
C TYR A 137 18.03 6.15 -1.52
N ILE A 138 18.94 6.68 -2.34
CA ILE A 138 20.35 6.87 -2.02
C ILE A 138 20.58 8.29 -1.51
N THR A 139 20.00 9.28 -2.21
CA THR A 139 20.18 10.70 -1.98
C THR A 139 18.86 11.40 -1.68
N ALA A 140 17.79 11.03 -2.39
CA ALA A 140 16.47 11.61 -2.23
C ALA A 140 15.38 10.70 -2.82
N TYR A 141 14.17 10.81 -2.28
CA TYR A 141 12.98 10.22 -2.88
C TYR A 141 11.75 11.07 -2.61
N GLY A 142 10.74 10.91 -3.46
CA GLY A 142 9.45 11.55 -3.33
C GLY A 142 8.33 10.51 -3.29
N MET A 143 7.24 10.82 -2.61
CA MET A 143 6.03 9.99 -2.61
C MET A 143 4.81 10.86 -2.81
N LYS A 144 3.82 10.34 -3.55
CA LYS A 144 2.45 10.84 -3.54
C LYS A 144 1.53 9.65 -3.28
N LEU A 145 0.90 9.64 -2.11
CA LEU A 145 0.16 8.49 -1.59
C LEU A 145 -1.23 8.92 -1.19
N ARG A 146 -2.24 8.26 -1.71
CA ARG A 146 -3.57 8.26 -1.15
C ARG A 146 -3.63 7.25 -0.01
N SER A 147 -4.17 7.64 1.14
CA SER A 147 -4.46 6.79 2.28
C SER A 147 -5.97 6.71 2.53
N GLN A 148 -6.49 5.53 2.84
CA GLN A 148 -7.84 5.31 3.33
C GLN A 148 -7.78 4.55 4.65
N THR A 149 -8.31 5.17 5.71
CA THR A 149 -8.38 4.56 7.04
C THR A 149 -9.75 3.93 7.25
N THR A 150 -9.75 2.72 7.77
CA THR A 150 -10.94 1.93 8.09
C THR A 150 -10.86 1.45 9.54
N GLN A 151 -11.97 1.46 10.27
CA GLN A 151 -12.07 0.90 11.62
C GLN A 151 -13.25 -0.07 11.68
N GLY A 152 -13.00 -1.33 12.06
CA GLY A 152 -14.04 -2.37 12.13
C GLY A 152 -14.81 -2.55 10.82
N GLY A 153 -14.13 -2.37 9.67
CA GLY A 153 -14.75 -2.41 8.34
C GLY A 153 -15.48 -1.13 7.91
N THR A 154 -15.53 -0.09 8.74
CA THR A 154 -16.16 1.20 8.42
C THR A 154 -15.11 2.23 8.00
N PRO A 155 -15.22 2.84 6.81
CA PRO A 155 -14.33 3.94 6.41
C PRO A 155 -14.40 5.11 7.39
N GLN A 156 -13.25 5.56 7.86
CA GLN A 156 -13.12 6.68 8.80
C GLN A 156 -12.70 7.97 8.08
N GLY A 157 -11.82 7.85 7.10
CA GLY A 157 -11.23 9.01 6.46
C GLY A 157 -10.37 8.66 5.28
N VAL A 158 -10.04 9.69 4.54
CA VAL A 158 -9.27 9.65 3.32
C VAL A 158 -8.35 10.85 3.32
N ALA A 159 -7.06 10.61 3.09
CA ALA A 159 -6.06 11.65 2.97
C ALA A 159 -5.18 11.41 1.74
N THR A 160 -4.58 12.47 1.21
CA THR A 160 -3.50 12.35 0.22
C THR A 160 -2.25 12.98 0.80
N TYR A 161 -1.19 12.20 0.94
CA TYR A 161 0.10 12.63 1.42
C TYR A 161 1.06 12.88 0.27
N THR A 162 1.85 13.93 0.40
CA THR A 162 3.09 14.09 -0.35
C THR A 162 4.26 14.03 0.61
N VAL A 163 5.31 13.31 0.22
CA VAL A 163 6.53 13.16 1.00
C VAL A 163 7.70 13.59 0.12
N ALA A 164 8.54 14.49 0.63
CA ALA A 164 9.84 14.80 0.04
C ALA A 164 10.92 14.42 1.05
N ALA A 165 11.76 13.46 0.70
CA ALA A 165 12.79 12.94 1.57
C ALA A 165 14.18 13.18 0.98
N LYS A 166 15.13 13.59 1.81
CA LYS A 166 16.51 13.85 1.43
C LYS A 166 17.48 13.36 2.50
N ARG A 167 18.53 12.67 2.08
CA ARG A 167 19.65 12.34 2.97
C ARG A 167 20.51 13.57 3.20
N THR A 168 20.62 14.00 4.44
CA THR A 168 21.36 15.21 4.83
C THR A 168 22.78 14.91 5.31
N GLY A 169 23.08 13.65 5.63
CA GLY A 169 24.43 13.23 5.98
C GLY A 169 24.45 11.95 6.81
N ASN A 170 25.48 11.80 7.63
CA ASN A 170 25.48 10.80 8.68
C ASN A 170 24.57 11.24 9.83
N CYS A 171 24.14 10.32 10.68
CA CYS A 171 23.43 10.67 11.91
C CYS A 171 24.25 11.64 12.76
N ALA A 172 23.57 12.56 13.44
CA ALA A 172 24.25 13.55 14.27
C ALA A 172 24.89 12.88 15.49
N SER A 173 25.89 13.55 16.09
CA SER A 173 26.50 13.08 17.33
C SER A 173 25.43 12.96 18.43
N GLY A 174 25.36 11.79 19.07
CA GLY A 174 24.35 11.50 20.10
C GLY A 174 23.01 10.98 19.57
N GLN A 175 22.80 10.91 18.25
CA GLN A 175 21.65 10.20 17.69
C GLN A 175 21.94 8.70 17.54
N ALA A 176 21.03 7.87 18.04
CA ALA A 176 20.97 6.45 17.77
C ALA A 176 20.12 6.16 16.52
N PRO A 177 20.33 5.04 15.80
CA PRO A 177 19.41 4.62 14.75
C PRO A 177 18.00 4.42 15.30
N GLY A 178 17.01 4.94 14.57
CA GLY A 178 15.63 5.05 15.02
C GLY A 178 15.29 6.35 15.73
N ASP A 179 16.27 7.20 16.07
CA ASP A 179 15.99 8.52 16.62
C ASP A 179 15.34 9.41 15.57
N VAL A 180 14.25 10.05 15.99
CA VAL A 180 13.50 11.05 15.24
C VAL A 180 13.56 12.37 16.00
N VAL A 181 13.76 13.46 15.28
CA VAL A 181 13.55 14.82 15.74
C VAL A 181 12.38 15.40 14.96
N ASN A 182 11.33 15.80 15.67
CA ASN A 182 10.14 16.45 15.11
C ASN A 182 9.83 17.68 15.96
N ASP A 183 9.82 18.87 15.36
CA ASP A 183 9.61 20.15 16.06
C ASP A 183 10.48 20.34 17.32
N GLY A 184 11.73 19.89 17.26
CA GLY A 184 12.69 20.00 18.36
C GLY A 184 12.51 18.96 19.48
N VAL A 185 11.50 18.09 19.39
CA VAL A 185 11.32 16.95 20.28
C VAL A 185 12.01 15.74 19.69
N GLN A 186 12.88 15.10 20.48
CA GLN A 186 13.56 13.86 20.11
C GLN A 186 12.90 12.66 20.78
N PHE A 187 12.71 11.58 20.02
CA PHE A 187 12.24 10.29 20.52
C PHE A 187 12.80 9.16 19.64
N ASN A 188 12.82 7.93 20.14
CA ASN A 188 13.25 6.77 19.35
C ASN A 188 12.05 5.93 18.91
N LEU A 189 12.03 5.55 17.64
CA LEU A 189 10.94 4.75 17.07
C LEU A 189 10.81 3.35 17.66
N PHE A 190 11.92 2.71 18.03
CA PHE A 190 11.91 1.37 18.62
C PHE A 190 11.30 1.41 20.02
N ASP A 191 11.67 2.39 20.83
CA ASP A 191 11.12 2.59 22.18
C ASP A 191 9.61 2.86 22.12
N MET A 192 9.19 3.76 21.22
CA MET A 192 7.77 4.08 20.99
C MET A 192 6.96 2.87 20.52
N ALA A 193 7.56 2.00 19.70
CA ALA A 193 6.94 0.78 19.22
C ALA A 193 7.01 -0.38 20.24
N GLY A 194 7.73 -0.21 21.36
CA GLY A 194 8.02 -1.31 22.29
C GLY A 194 8.82 -2.44 21.65
N MET A 195 9.56 -2.16 20.57
CA MET A 195 10.32 -3.15 19.81
C MET A 195 11.78 -3.13 20.21
N ARG A 196 12.37 -4.31 20.40
CA ARG A 196 13.80 -4.40 20.64
C ARG A 196 14.54 -4.48 19.31
N ARG A 197 15.63 -3.72 19.23
CA ARG A 197 16.59 -3.82 18.13
C ARG A 197 17.33 -5.14 18.15
N SER A 198 17.65 -5.64 16.97
CA SER A 198 18.46 -6.82 16.73
C SER A 198 19.87 -6.56 17.26
N GLY A 199 20.24 -7.27 18.32
CA GLY A 199 21.54 -7.11 18.98
C GLY A 199 21.54 -6.24 20.24
N ALA A 200 20.39 -5.68 20.65
CA ALA A 200 20.26 -5.11 21.98
C ALA A 200 20.32 -6.24 23.02
N THR A 201 21.43 -6.33 23.76
CA THR A 201 21.53 -7.25 24.91
C THR A 201 20.51 -6.84 25.97
N SER A 202 19.89 -7.81 26.64
CA SER A 202 18.74 -7.66 27.54
C SER A 202 18.93 -6.74 28.77
N SER A 203 20.07 -6.03 28.89
CA SER A 203 20.41 -5.16 30.01
C SER A 203 20.00 -3.69 29.82
N GLU A 204 19.53 -3.29 28.63
CA GLU A 204 19.25 -1.88 28.29
C GLU A 204 17.75 -1.56 28.21
N ALA A 205 16.91 -2.33 28.90
CA ALA A 205 15.53 -1.92 29.10
C ALA A 205 15.50 -0.73 30.10
N PRO A 206 14.88 0.41 29.77
CA PRO A 206 14.62 1.44 30.75
C PRO A 206 13.74 0.85 31.86
N LEU A 207 14.25 0.85 33.10
CA LEU A 207 13.41 0.66 34.27
C LEU A 207 12.41 1.82 34.29
N HIS A 208 11.16 1.52 33.94
CA HIS A 208 10.03 2.32 34.39
C HIS A 208 9.75 1.89 35.83
N ASP A 209 10.23 2.68 36.80
CA ASP A 209 9.72 2.61 38.17
C ASP A 209 8.28 3.13 38.19
N GLU A 210 7.41 2.36 38.84
CA GLU A 210 5.98 2.62 39.08
C GLU A 210 5.70 3.86 39.94
#